data_AF-A0ABD5PRJ3-F1
#
_entry.id   AF-A0ABD5PRJ3-F1
#
_cell.length_a   1.000
_cell.length_b   1.000
_cell.length_c   1.000
_cell.angle_alpha   90.00
_cell.angle_beta   90.00
_cell.angle_gamma   90.00
#
_symmetry.space_group_name_H-M   'P 1'
#
loop_
_entity.id
_entity.type
_entity.pdbx_description
1 polymer ?
#
loop_
_entity_poly.entity_id
_entity_poly.type
_entity_poly.pdbx_seq_one_letter_code
_entity_poly.pdbx_strand_id
1 'polypeptide(L)'
;MYRNVLVPTDGSEPASRAVEQAIEIADQFDATLHVLFAVDVDEKTPWSLSDSQVSESMREHGRELTDAVAERAPDDLEVVTTIEEGDPRERILTYADVNAIDVVVMGTHGRKGIDRLLLGSVTEHVVRNAECSVLVTRAEEDEEPVGSADAAIDAARTALESDEGIDAAGLEIGDDPHEMGGYWIVHAETDDRAFNVHISRPTGRTRIADVTES
;
A
#
# COMPACT_ATOMS: atom_id res chain seq x y z
N MET A 1 12.61 3.20 20.70
CA MET A 1 12.67 2.95 19.25
C MET A 1 11.59 1.94 18.95
N TYR A 2 10.91 2.07 17.80
CA TYR A 2 9.76 1.23 17.47
C TYR A 2 10.20 -0.23 17.33
N ARG A 3 9.41 -1.15 17.89
CA ARG A 3 9.59 -2.61 17.83
C ARG A 3 8.43 -3.26 17.08
N ASN A 4 7.23 -2.68 17.20
CA ASN A 4 6.04 -3.14 16.51
C ASN A 4 5.40 -1.96 15.76
N VAL A 5 5.31 -2.08 14.43
CA VAL A 5 4.72 -1.08 13.54
C VAL A 5 3.42 -1.65 12.98
N LEU A 6 2.29 -0.98 13.17
CA LEU A 6 1.00 -1.40 12.60
C LEU A 6 0.66 -0.55 11.38
N VAL A 7 0.26 -1.19 10.29
CA VAL A 7 -0.40 -0.54 9.16
C VAL A 7 -1.76 -1.19 8.87
N PRO A 8 -2.86 -0.50 9.19
CA PRO A 8 -4.18 -0.87 8.70
C PRO A 8 -4.30 -0.51 7.22
N THR A 9 -4.80 -1.44 6.40
CA THR A 9 -5.03 -1.20 4.97
C THR A 9 -6.44 -1.59 4.54
N ASP A 10 -7.01 -0.82 3.62
CA ASP A 10 -8.25 -1.13 2.93
C ASP A 10 -8.05 -1.21 1.40
N GLY A 11 -6.79 -1.24 0.97
CA GLY A 11 -6.38 -1.23 -0.43
C GLY A 11 -6.56 0.12 -1.14
N SER A 12 -6.97 1.17 -0.42
CA SER A 12 -7.06 2.51 -0.99
C SER A 12 -5.69 3.14 -1.19
N GLU A 13 -5.64 4.14 -2.05
CA GLU A 13 -4.37 4.78 -2.39
C GLU A 13 -3.67 5.47 -1.20
N PRO A 14 -4.36 6.24 -0.33
CA PRO A 14 -3.69 6.77 0.86
C PRO A 14 -3.20 5.66 1.81
N ALA A 15 -3.88 4.50 1.83
CA ALA A 15 -3.43 3.34 2.60
C ALA A 15 -2.17 2.68 1.98
N SER A 16 -2.07 2.62 0.65
CA SER A 16 -0.85 2.13 -0.04
C SER A 16 0.39 2.94 0.34
N ARG A 17 0.27 4.26 0.48
CA ARG A 17 1.39 5.09 0.99
C ARG A 17 1.72 4.84 2.45
N ALA A 18 0.69 4.63 3.27
CA ALA A 18 0.89 4.27 4.65
C ALA A 18 1.65 2.95 4.77
N VAL A 19 1.38 1.98 3.88
CA VAL A 19 2.11 0.72 3.78
C VAL A 19 3.58 0.96 3.46
N GLU A 20 3.90 1.77 2.44
CA GLU A 20 5.29 2.08 2.08
C GLU A 20 6.06 2.67 3.26
N GLN A 21 5.46 3.69 3.90
CA GLN A 21 6.08 4.34 5.04
C GLN A 21 6.24 3.38 6.24
N ALA A 22 5.29 2.48 6.45
CA ALA A 22 5.35 1.49 7.52
C ALA A 22 6.47 0.46 7.28
N ILE A 23 6.64 -0.01 6.04
CA ILE A 23 7.75 -0.89 5.66
C ILE A 23 9.09 -0.19 5.91
N GLU A 24 9.26 1.06 5.45
CA GLU A 24 10.49 1.84 5.66
C GLU A 24 10.83 2.02 7.14
N ILE A 25 9.83 2.34 7.97
CA ILE A 25 10.02 2.51 9.42
C ILE A 25 10.39 1.17 10.05
N ALA A 26 9.72 0.08 9.68
CA ALA A 26 9.96 -1.23 10.25
C ALA A 26 11.35 -1.76 9.89
N ASP A 27 11.75 -1.63 8.63
CA ASP A 27 13.08 -1.98 8.11
C ASP A 27 14.19 -1.17 8.79
N GLN A 28 14.02 0.16 8.90
CA GLN A 28 15.02 1.02 9.54
C GLN A 28 15.27 0.70 11.02
N PHE A 29 14.29 0.12 11.72
CA PHE A 29 14.35 -0.15 13.15
C PHE A 29 14.43 -1.63 13.51
N ASP A 30 14.59 -2.54 12.54
CA ASP A 30 14.52 -3.99 12.74
C ASP A 30 13.25 -4.39 13.53
N ALA A 31 12.11 -3.78 13.19
CA ALA A 31 10.84 -3.93 13.89
C ALA A 31 9.92 -4.92 13.15
N THR A 32 8.99 -5.52 13.88
CA THR A 32 7.94 -6.36 13.28
C THR A 32 6.88 -5.46 12.63
N LEU A 33 6.59 -5.72 11.35
CA LEU A 33 5.52 -5.06 10.61
C LEU A 33 4.22 -5.85 10.73
N HIS A 34 3.22 -5.25 11.36
CA HIS A 34 1.87 -5.80 11.45
C HIS A 34 0.99 -5.17 10.36
N VAL A 35 0.39 -5.99 9.50
CA VAL A 35 -0.53 -5.56 8.46
C VAL A 35 -1.93 -6.03 8.82
N LEU A 36 -2.87 -5.09 8.95
CA LEU A 36 -4.24 -5.39 9.38
C LEU A 36 -5.26 -5.00 8.32
N PHE A 37 -6.14 -5.93 7.98
CA PHE A 37 -7.36 -5.64 7.22
C PHE A 37 -8.58 -5.91 8.10
N ALA A 38 -9.46 -4.92 8.23
CA ALA A 38 -10.71 -5.05 8.97
C ALA A 38 -11.88 -5.24 8.01
N VAL A 39 -12.56 -6.38 8.12
CA VAL A 39 -13.82 -6.67 7.44
C VAL A 39 -14.92 -5.93 8.17
N ASP A 40 -15.42 -4.84 7.57
CA ASP A 40 -16.53 -4.02 8.08
C ASP A 40 -17.86 -4.77 7.96
N VAL A 41 -18.06 -5.76 8.84
CA VAL A 41 -19.35 -6.41 9.07
C VAL A 41 -20.08 -5.61 10.14
N ASP A 42 -21.15 -4.91 9.76
CA ASP A 42 -22.01 -4.23 10.71
C ASP A 42 -22.72 -5.29 11.57
N GLU A 43 -22.27 -5.43 12.82
CA GLU A 43 -22.84 -6.37 13.81
C GLU A 43 -24.36 -6.18 14.03
N LYS A 44 -24.94 -5.05 13.58
CA LYS A 44 -26.37 -4.73 13.71
C LYS A 44 -27.22 -5.23 12.54
N THR A 45 -26.64 -5.78 11.49
CA THR A 45 -27.39 -6.27 10.32
C THR A 45 -27.74 -7.75 10.51
N PRO A 46 -29.04 -8.16 10.46
CA PRO A 46 -29.43 -9.55 10.68
C PRO A 46 -28.88 -10.49 9.59
N TRP A 47 -28.12 -11.50 10.02
CA TRP A 47 -27.44 -12.49 9.18
C TRP A 47 -28.38 -13.19 8.18
N SER A 48 -28.14 -12.94 6.89
CA SER A 48 -28.68 -13.72 5.76
C SER A 48 -27.64 -14.77 5.30
N LEU A 49 -28.08 -15.89 4.68
CA LEU A 49 -27.15 -16.84 4.05
C LEU A 49 -26.27 -16.18 2.96
N SER A 50 -26.75 -15.08 2.35
CA SER A 50 -25.96 -14.24 1.44
C SER A 50 -24.79 -13.52 2.14
N ASP A 51 -24.90 -13.23 3.44
CA ASP A 51 -23.84 -12.54 4.19
C ASP A 51 -22.63 -13.44 4.43
N SER A 52 -22.83 -14.76 4.54
CA SER A 52 -21.71 -15.69 4.74
C SER A 52 -20.76 -15.75 3.54
N GLN A 53 -21.30 -15.71 2.31
CA GLN A 53 -20.52 -15.70 1.07
C GLN A 53 -19.88 -14.33 0.81
N VAL A 54 -20.60 -13.24 1.10
CA VAL A 54 -20.05 -11.87 1.02
C VAL A 54 -18.91 -11.70 2.02
N SER A 55 -19.07 -12.21 3.25
CA SER A 55 -18.06 -12.17 4.29
C SER A 55 -16.81 -12.98 3.90
N GLU A 56 -16.95 -14.17 3.30
CA GLU A 56 -15.79 -14.93 2.84
C GLU A 56 -15.06 -14.24 1.67
N SER A 57 -15.79 -13.68 0.71
CA SER A 57 -15.18 -12.90 -0.37
C SER A 57 -14.43 -11.68 0.13
N MET A 58 -14.94 -10.99 1.16
CA MET A 58 -14.22 -9.88 1.79
C MET A 58 -12.99 -10.35 2.57
N ARG A 59 -13.04 -11.52 3.22
CA ARG A 59 -11.86 -12.11 3.88
C ARG A 59 -10.81 -12.50 2.85
N GLU A 60 -11.20 -13.10 1.75
CA GLU A 60 -10.30 -13.46 0.64
C GLU A 60 -9.63 -12.21 0.07
N HIS A 61 -10.40 -11.16 -0.22
CA HIS A 61 -9.86 -9.88 -0.64
C HIS A 61 -8.91 -9.26 0.41
N GLY A 62 -9.27 -9.36 1.69
CA GLY A 62 -8.41 -8.92 2.79
C GLY A 62 -7.07 -9.67 2.80
N ARG A 63 -7.09 -11.00 2.62
CA ARG A 63 -5.87 -11.82 2.53
C ARG A 63 -5.02 -11.40 1.34
N GLU A 64 -5.62 -11.25 0.16
CA GLU A 64 -4.91 -10.77 -1.04
C GLU A 64 -4.20 -9.43 -0.78
N LEU A 65 -4.88 -8.48 -0.13
CA LEU A 65 -4.29 -7.19 0.21
C LEU A 65 -3.15 -7.33 1.22
N THR A 66 -3.32 -8.10 2.30
CA THR A 66 -2.28 -8.24 3.32
C THR A 66 -1.07 -9.03 2.80
N ASP A 67 -1.30 -10.04 1.97
CA ASP A 67 -0.24 -10.86 1.37
C ASP A 67 0.57 -10.03 0.36
N ALA A 68 -0.09 -9.20 -0.46
CA ALA A 68 0.58 -8.26 -1.34
C ALA A 68 1.46 -7.23 -0.59
N VAL A 69 1.10 -6.87 0.66
CA VAL A 69 1.99 -6.06 1.51
C VAL A 69 3.21 -6.85 1.97
N ALA A 70 3.01 -8.09 2.42
CA ALA A 70 4.09 -8.97 2.84
C ALA A 70 5.10 -9.24 1.70
N GLU A 71 4.61 -9.44 0.49
CA GLU A 71 5.45 -9.63 -0.72
C GLU A 71 6.27 -8.39 -1.09
N ARG A 72 5.86 -7.20 -0.67
CA ARG A 72 6.58 -5.93 -0.90
C ARG A 72 7.64 -5.64 0.15
N ALA A 73 7.57 -6.31 1.30
CA ALA A 73 8.53 -6.12 2.37
C ALA A 73 9.89 -6.76 2.02
N PRO A 74 11.01 -6.23 2.54
CA PRO A 74 12.31 -6.91 2.44
C PRO A 74 12.26 -8.32 3.04
N ASP A 75 13.01 -9.27 2.46
CA ASP A 75 13.01 -10.68 2.88
C ASP A 75 13.39 -10.90 4.36
N ASP A 76 14.23 -10.00 4.90
CA ASP A 76 14.69 -10.06 6.29
C ASP A 76 13.73 -9.37 7.28
N LEU A 77 12.67 -8.70 6.79
CA LEU A 77 11.69 -8.00 7.62
C LEU A 77 10.61 -8.97 8.11
N GLU A 78 10.39 -9.03 9.44
CA GLU A 78 9.30 -9.84 9.99
C GLU A 78 7.95 -9.18 9.73
N VAL A 79 7.07 -9.86 8.96
CA VAL A 79 5.72 -9.40 8.64
C VAL A 79 4.66 -10.31 9.24
N VAL A 80 3.69 -9.73 9.94
CA VAL A 80 2.51 -10.39 10.49
C VAL A 80 1.26 -9.86 9.79
N THR A 81 0.57 -10.71 9.04
CA THR A 81 -0.71 -10.36 8.40
C THR A 81 -1.88 -10.76 9.31
N THR A 82 -2.92 -9.93 9.40
CA THR A 82 -4.11 -10.22 10.21
C THR A 82 -5.37 -9.71 9.54
N ILE A 83 -6.41 -10.56 9.54
CA ILE A 83 -7.77 -10.21 9.14
C ILE A 83 -8.64 -10.17 10.40
N GLU A 84 -9.26 -9.03 10.66
CA GLU A 84 -10.16 -8.81 11.79
C GLU A 84 -11.59 -8.56 11.31
N GLU A 85 -12.59 -8.96 12.10
CA GLU A 85 -14.01 -8.74 11.78
C GLU A 85 -14.64 -7.72 12.72
N GLY A 86 -15.35 -6.76 12.16
CA GLY A 86 -16.10 -5.74 12.88
C GLY A 86 -15.68 -4.31 12.49
N ASP A 87 -16.08 -3.34 13.30
CA ASP A 87 -15.81 -1.92 13.04
C ASP A 87 -14.29 -1.67 12.95
N PRO A 88 -13.76 -1.20 11.81
CA PRO A 88 -12.33 -0.94 11.63
C PRO A 88 -11.74 -0.04 12.72
N ARG A 89 -12.52 0.91 13.24
CA ARG A 89 -12.09 1.84 14.29
C ARG A 89 -11.69 1.09 15.57
N GLU A 90 -12.57 0.21 16.02
CA GLU A 90 -12.38 -0.56 17.25
C GLU A 90 -11.35 -1.67 17.06
N ARG A 91 -11.34 -2.31 15.88
CA ARG A 91 -10.40 -3.40 15.57
C ARG A 91 -8.96 -2.90 15.53
N ILE A 92 -8.71 -1.74 14.91
CA ILE A 92 -7.37 -1.14 14.89
C ILE A 92 -6.88 -0.81 16.31
N LEU A 93 -7.72 -0.15 17.11
CA LEU A 93 -7.35 0.22 18.49
C LEU A 93 -7.11 -1.00 19.38
N THR A 94 -8.00 -1.99 19.31
CA THR A 94 -7.89 -3.23 20.08
C THR A 94 -6.64 -4.01 19.70
N TYR A 95 -6.37 -4.14 18.39
CA TYR A 95 -5.17 -4.82 17.91
C TYR A 95 -3.90 -4.09 18.37
N ALA A 96 -3.91 -2.75 18.32
CA ALA A 96 -2.78 -1.93 18.73
C ALA A 96 -2.43 -2.14 20.22
N ASP A 97 -3.43 -2.16 21.09
CA ASP A 97 -3.25 -2.41 22.52
C ASP A 97 -2.77 -3.85 22.79
N VAL A 98 -3.48 -4.85 22.26
CA VAL A 98 -3.20 -6.28 22.50
C VAL A 98 -1.79 -6.68 22.04
N ASN A 99 -1.33 -6.13 20.92
CA ASN A 99 -0.02 -6.48 20.35
C ASN A 99 1.10 -5.52 20.74
N ALA A 100 0.84 -4.60 21.69
CA ALA A 100 1.82 -3.61 22.14
C ALA A 100 2.47 -2.86 20.96
N ILE A 101 1.62 -2.36 20.05
CA ILE A 101 2.06 -1.58 18.90
C ILE A 101 2.63 -0.25 19.37
N ASP A 102 3.81 0.13 18.87
CA ASP A 102 4.44 1.39 19.25
C ASP A 102 3.97 2.56 18.38
N VAL A 103 3.69 2.28 17.09
CA VAL A 103 3.18 3.25 16.13
C VAL A 103 2.19 2.62 15.15
N VAL A 104 1.06 3.29 14.94
CA VAL A 104 0.12 3.00 13.86
C VAL A 104 0.38 3.97 12.71
N VAL A 105 0.66 3.45 11.52
CA VAL A 105 0.84 4.23 10.30
C VAL A 105 -0.43 4.14 9.48
N MET A 106 -1.03 5.29 9.15
CA MET A 106 -2.32 5.35 8.46
C MET A 106 -2.33 6.37 7.33
N GLY A 107 -3.12 6.09 6.30
CA GLY A 107 -3.47 7.09 5.29
C GLY A 107 -4.38 8.17 5.87
N THR A 108 -4.41 9.36 5.26
CA THR A 108 -5.36 10.42 5.65
C THR A 108 -6.81 9.97 5.54
N HIS A 109 -7.15 9.14 4.55
CA HIS A 109 -8.48 8.59 4.30
C HIS A 109 -8.42 7.17 3.75
N GLY A 110 -9.57 6.49 3.71
CA GLY A 110 -9.73 5.21 3.02
C GLY A 110 -10.58 5.32 1.75
N ARG A 111 -11.17 4.20 1.32
CA ARG A 111 -11.98 4.05 0.08
C ARG A 111 -13.16 5.03 -0.07
N LYS A 112 -13.68 5.60 1.02
CA LYS A 112 -14.90 6.45 1.04
C LYS A 112 -14.61 7.95 1.14
N GLY A 113 -13.36 8.38 1.34
CA GLY A 113 -13.02 9.80 1.54
C GLY A 113 -12.90 10.56 0.22
N ILE A 114 -13.62 11.68 0.06
CA ILE A 114 -13.69 12.46 -1.19
C ILE A 114 -12.99 13.84 -1.08
N ASP A 115 -12.46 14.25 0.09
CA ASP A 115 -11.89 15.60 0.24
C ASP A 115 -10.44 15.61 0.68
N ARG A 116 -9.64 16.42 -0.01
CA ARG A 116 -8.18 16.57 0.14
C ARG A 116 -7.74 17.24 1.46
N LEU A 117 -8.69 17.67 2.31
CA LEU A 117 -8.42 18.52 3.49
C LEU A 117 -8.93 17.97 4.82
N LEU A 118 -9.62 16.82 4.84
CA LEU A 118 -10.16 16.24 6.07
C LEU A 118 -9.33 15.01 6.49
N LEU A 119 -9.66 14.40 7.62
CA LEU A 119 -9.21 13.04 7.93
C LEU A 119 -10.42 12.12 7.74
N GLY A 120 -10.18 10.92 7.23
CA GLY A 120 -11.19 9.88 7.14
C GLY A 120 -11.68 9.51 8.53
N SER A 121 -12.94 9.11 8.64
CA SER A 121 -13.57 8.80 9.93
C SER A 121 -12.82 7.74 10.73
N VAL A 122 -12.16 6.79 10.07
CA VAL A 122 -11.33 5.77 10.74
C VAL A 122 -10.04 6.40 11.27
N THR A 123 -9.27 7.06 10.41
CA THR A 123 -8.02 7.75 10.79
C THR A 123 -8.24 8.77 11.90
N GLU A 124 -9.27 9.62 11.78
CA GLU A 124 -9.63 10.59 12.81
C GLU A 124 -9.94 9.91 14.15
N HIS A 125 -10.68 8.81 14.12
CA HIS A 125 -11.02 8.07 15.32
C HIS A 125 -9.79 7.44 15.98
N VAL A 126 -8.90 6.83 15.20
CA VAL A 126 -7.66 6.23 15.72
C VAL A 126 -6.73 7.28 16.30
N VAL A 127 -6.51 8.40 15.60
CA VAL A 127 -5.69 9.53 16.08
C VAL A 127 -6.17 10.07 17.44
N ARG A 128 -7.49 10.06 17.68
CA ARG A 128 -8.08 10.58 18.92
C ARG A 128 -8.02 9.62 20.10
N ASN A 129 -7.93 8.31 19.85
CA ASN A 129 -8.16 7.29 20.89
C ASN A 129 -7.01 6.29 21.05
N ALA A 130 -6.03 6.24 20.14
CA ALA A 130 -4.89 5.36 20.27
C ALA A 130 -4.02 5.75 21.47
N GLU A 131 -3.59 4.74 22.23
CA GLU A 131 -2.64 4.93 23.34
C GLU A 131 -1.18 4.99 22.84
N CYS A 132 -0.92 4.47 21.64
CA CYS A 132 0.37 4.51 20.96
C CYS A 132 0.49 5.70 19.99
N SER A 133 1.67 5.85 19.37
CA SER A 133 1.87 6.93 18.40
C SER A 133 1.04 6.67 17.14
N VAL A 134 0.52 7.73 16.51
CA VAL A 134 -0.14 7.63 15.20
C VAL A 134 0.58 8.51 14.20
N LEU A 135 1.07 7.92 13.12
CA LEU A 135 1.67 8.61 11.99
C LEU A 135 0.67 8.61 10.83
N VAL A 136 0.28 9.80 10.39
CA VAL A 136 -0.64 9.97 9.26
C VAL A 136 0.15 10.41 8.03
N THR A 137 0.13 9.61 6.97
CA THR A 137 0.82 9.92 5.72
C THR A 137 0.03 10.94 4.90
N ARG A 138 0.72 11.96 4.36
CA ARG A 138 0.09 12.97 3.52
C ARG A 138 -0.31 12.37 2.17
N ALA A 139 -1.45 12.83 1.65
CA ALA A 139 -1.73 12.70 0.23
C ALA A 139 -0.92 13.78 -0.49
N GLU A 140 0.03 13.40 -1.34
CA GLU A 140 0.74 14.37 -2.20
C GLU A 140 -0.17 14.86 -3.33
N GLU A 141 0.01 16.12 -3.72
CA GLU A 141 -0.89 16.87 -4.61
C GLU A 141 -0.64 16.62 -6.12
N ASP A 142 0.42 15.89 -6.49
CA ASP A 142 0.95 15.80 -7.87
C ASP A 142 0.95 14.36 -8.44
N GLU A 143 -0.07 13.58 -8.13
CA GLU A 143 -0.18 12.19 -8.58
C GLU A 143 -1.37 12.02 -9.52
N GLU A 144 -1.08 11.91 -10.81
CA GLU A 144 -2.11 11.57 -11.81
C GLU A 144 -2.22 10.05 -11.95
N PRO A 145 -3.42 9.48 -11.80
CA PRO A 145 -3.64 8.07 -12.06
C PRO A 145 -3.21 7.69 -13.47
N VAL A 146 -2.42 6.62 -13.58
CA VAL A 146 -1.94 6.08 -14.85
C VAL A 146 -2.91 5.01 -15.34
N GLY A 147 -3.88 5.45 -16.15
CA GLY A 147 -4.97 4.61 -16.64
C GLY A 147 -4.67 3.80 -17.90
N SER A 148 -3.52 4.02 -18.56
CA SER A 148 -3.18 3.39 -19.83
C SER A 148 -1.71 2.96 -19.89
N ALA A 149 -1.43 1.97 -20.75
CA ALA A 149 -0.07 1.51 -21.03
C ALA A 149 0.81 2.65 -21.58
N ASP A 150 0.28 3.49 -22.48
CA ASP A 150 1.01 4.65 -23.01
C ASP A 150 1.44 5.62 -21.90
N ALA A 151 0.52 5.93 -20.96
CA ALA A 151 0.84 6.79 -19.83
C ALA A 151 1.86 6.15 -18.88
N ALA A 152 1.86 4.81 -18.76
CA ALA A 152 2.84 4.09 -17.98
C ALA A 152 4.23 4.12 -18.62
N ILE A 153 4.30 4.03 -19.95
CA ILE A 153 5.55 4.15 -20.71
C ILE A 153 6.13 5.57 -20.55
N ASP A 154 5.29 6.59 -20.65
CA ASP A 154 5.72 7.99 -20.48
C ASP A 154 6.20 8.25 -19.03
N ALA A 155 5.52 7.68 -18.04
CA ALA A 155 5.95 7.73 -16.64
C ALA A 155 7.30 7.00 -16.43
N ALA A 156 7.47 5.82 -17.04
CA ALA A 156 8.71 5.05 -16.95
C ALA A 156 9.90 5.78 -17.58
N ARG A 157 9.71 6.38 -18.76
CA ARG A 157 10.73 7.22 -19.42
C ARG A 157 11.14 8.38 -18.53
N THR A 158 10.16 9.12 -18.02
CA THR A 158 10.39 10.27 -17.14
C THR A 158 11.20 9.87 -15.91
N ALA A 159 10.83 8.75 -15.25
CA ALA A 159 11.50 8.27 -14.06
C ALA A 159 12.94 7.79 -14.35
N LEU A 160 13.17 7.06 -15.43
CA LEU A 160 14.52 6.62 -15.82
C LEU A 160 15.44 7.79 -16.17
N GLU A 161 14.91 8.85 -16.79
CA GLU A 161 15.64 10.09 -17.04
C GLU A 161 15.96 10.84 -15.75
N SER A 162 14.96 11.05 -14.88
CA SER A 162 15.11 11.89 -13.69
C SER A 162 15.90 11.22 -12.57
N ASP A 163 15.69 9.92 -12.36
CA ASP A 163 16.15 9.21 -11.15
C ASP A 163 17.44 8.43 -11.42
N GLU A 164 17.57 7.83 -12.61
CA GLU A 164 18.74 7.04 -13.01
C GLU A 164 19.67 7.78 -14.00
N GLY A 165 19.27 8.95 -14.49
CA GLY A 165 20.06 9.73 -15.46
C GLY A 165 20.23 9.05 -16.81
N ILE A 166 19.30 8.15 -17.18
CA ILE A 166 19.30 7.42 -18.46
C ILE A 166 18.77 8.36 -19.55
N ASP A 167 19.43 8.42 -20.72
CA ASP A 167 18.91 9.17 -21.87
C ASP A 167 17.71 8.43 -22.49
N ALA A 168 16.50 9.00 -22.46
CA ALA A 168 15.32 8.33 -23.02
C ALA A 168 15.42 8.10 -24.54
N ALA A 169 16.31 8.81 -25.24
CA ALA A 169 16.53 8.57 -26.67
C ALA A 169 17.18 7.22 -26.98
N GLY A 170 17.90 6.63 -26.03
CA GLY A 170 18.55 5.32 -26.13
C GLY A 170 17.79 4.19 -25.46
N LEU A 171 16.56 4.46 -24.98
CA LEU A 171 15.78 3.52 -24.20
C LEU A 171 14.86 2.69 -25.10
N GLU A 172 15.09 1.38 -25.13
CA GLU A 172 14.17 0.42 -25.73
C GLU A 172 13.11 0.03 -24.70
N ILE A 173 11.84 0.26 -25.01
CA ILE A 173 10.72 -0.12 -24.15
C ILE A 173 10.10 -1.41 -24.72
N GLY A 174 9.91 -2.41 -23.87
CA GLY A 174 9.25 -3.66 -24.27
C GLY A 174 7.81 -3.41 -24.73
N ASP A 175 7.36 -4.17 -25.73
CA ASP A 175 6.11 -3.94 -26.45
C ASP A 175 4.81 -4.14 -25.62
N ASP A 176 4.89 -4.60 -24.37
CA ASP A 176 3.70 -4.96 -23.58
C ASP A 176 3.85 -4.65 -22.08
N PRO A 177 3.60 -3.39 -21.66
CA PRO A 177 3.38 -3.08 -20.25
C PRO A 177 2.19 -3.88 -19.73
N HIS A 178 2.39 -4.69 -18.70
CA HIS A 178 1.32 -5.50 -18.13
C HIS A 178 0.92 -5.04 -16.74
N GLU A 179 -0.36 -5.22 -16.42
CA GLU A 179 -0.93 -4.84 -15.14
C GLU A 179 -0.76 -5.97 -14.12
N MET A 180 -0.22 -5.66 -12.94
CA MET A 180 -0.11 -6.60 -11.83
C MET A 180 -0.27 -5.88 -10.50
N GLY A 181 -1.19 -6.35 -9.65
CA GLY A 181 -1.34 -5.86 -8.27
C GLY A 181 -1.60 -4.35 -8.12
N GLY A 182 -2.24 -3.71 -9.12
CA GLY A 182 -2.47 -2.26 -9.11
C GLY A 182 -1.33 -1.42 -9.68
N TYR A 183 -0.32 -2.05 -10.29
CA TYR A 183 0.80 -1.41 -10.98
C TYR A 183 0.77 -1.71 -12.47
N TRP A 184 1.35 -0.80 -13.26
CA TRP A 184 1.94 -1.12 -14.55
C TRP A 184 3.38 -1.57 -14.32
N ILE A 185 3.81 -2.60 -15.04
CA ILE A 185 5.22 -2.99 -15.12
C ILE A 185 5.69 -2.68 -16.54
N VAL A 186 6.64 -1.77 -16.65
CA VAL A 186 7.28 -1.40 -17.92
C VAL A 186 8.69 -1.95 -17.93
N HIS A 187 8.98 -2.83 -18.88
CA HIS A 187 10.33 -3.30 -19.16
C HIS A 187 11.03 -2.28 -20.04
N ALA A 188 12.23 -1.87 -19.63
CA ALA A 188 13.04 -0.91 -20.35
C ALA A 188 14.49 -1.37 -20.40
N GLU A 189 15.15 -1.22 -21.55
CA GLU A 189 16.52 -1.67 -21.77
C GLU A 189 17.35 -0.57 -22.43
N THR A 190 18.63 -0.58 -22.12
CA THR A 190 19.70 0.15 -22.79
C THR A 190 20.74 -0.87 -23.26
N ASP A 191 21.76 -0.43 -24.01
CA ASP A 191 22.81 -1.33 -24.52
C ASP A 191 23.46 -2.21 -23.43
N ASP A 192 23.56 -1.70 -22.19
CA ASP A 192 24.30 -2.34 -21.09
C ASP A 192 23.46 -2.59 -19.82
N ARG A 193 22.20 -2.13 -19.76
CA ARG A 193 21.34 -2.26 -18.56
C ARG A 193 19.89 -2.58 -18.92
N ALA A 194 19.25 -3.38 -18.09
CA ALA A 194 17.82 -3.68 -18.17
C ALA A 194 17.10 -3.28 -16.88
N PHE A 195 15.84 -2.84 -17.00
CA PHE A 195 15.05 -2.31 -15.90
C PHE A 195 13.62 -2.83 -15.93
N ASN A 196 13.07 -3.08 -14.74
CA ASN A 196 11.64 -3.16 -14.50
C ASN A 196 11.21 -1.88 -13.78
N VAL A 197 10.38 -1.07 -14.42
CA VAL A 197 9.79 0.11 -13.80
C VAL A 197 8.37 -0.23 -13.37
N HIS A 198 8.13 -0.17 -12.06
CA HIS A 198 6.82 -0.38 -11.46
C HIS A 198 6.14 0.97 -11.29
N ILE A 199 5.02 1.19 -11.97
CA ILE A 199 4.26 2.43 -11.91
C ILE A 199 2.92 2.17 -11.24
N SER A 200 2.70 2.78 -10.08
CA SER A 200 1.42 2.70 -9.37
C SER A 200 0.30 3.25 -10.25
N ARG A 201 -0.73 2.45 -10.55
CA ARG A 201 -1.86 2.92 -11.37
C ARG A 201 -2.65 4.03 -10.71
N PRO A 202 -2.90 4.01 -9.39
CA PRO A 202 -3.64 5.10 -8.77
C PRO A 202 -2.85 6.41 -8.67
N THR A 203 -1.52 6.39 -8.76
CA THR A 203 -0.70 7.60 -8.47
C THR A 203 0.35 7.99 -9.48
N GLY A 204 0.73 7.09 -10.36
CA GLY A 204 1.87 7.29 -11.25
C GLY A 204 3.23 7.23 -10.56
N ARG A 205 3.32 6.92 -9.25
CA ARG A 205 4.61 6.76 -8.58
C ARG A 205 5.39 5.60 -9.18
N THR A 206 6.66 5.85 -9.45
CA THR A 206 7.58 4.91 -10.10
C THR A 206 8.56 4.32 -9.09
N ARG A 207 8.79 3.01 -9.16
CA ARG A 207 9.92 2.33 -8.53
C ARG A 207 10.70 1.60 -9.61
N ILE A 208 12.00 1.87 -9.68
CA ILE A 208 12.89 1.30 -10.69
C ILE A 208 13.67 0.14 -10.06
N ALA A 209 13.67 -1.00 -10.73
CA ALA A 209 14.51 -2.15 -10.39
C ALA A 209 15.45 -2.44 -11.56
N ASP A 210 16.76 -2.41 -11.31
CA ASP A 210 17.79 -2.82 -12.27
C ASP A 210 17.87 -4.36 -12.29
N VAL A 211 17.74 -4.96 -13.48
CA VAL A 211 17.66 -6.41 -13.72
C VAL A 211 18.71 -6.90 -14.72
N THR A 212 19.79 -6.14 -14.90
CA THR A 212 20.86 -6.39 -15.89
C THR A 212 21.51 -7.79 -15.78
N GLU A 213 21.42 -8.47 -14.64
CA GLU A 213 21.98 -9.82 -14.41
C GLU A 213 21.09 -10.70 -13.50
N SER A 214 19.86 -11.03 -13.93
CA SER A 214 19.02 -12.06 -13.29
C SER A 214 19.02 -13.39 -14.05
#